data_AF-A0A7S4W4D8-F1
#
_entry.id   AF-A0A7S4W4D8-F1
#
_cell.length_a   1.000
_cell.length_b   1.000
_cell.length_c   1.000
_cell.angle_alpha   90.00
_cell.angle_beta   90.00
_cell.angle_gamma   90.00
#
_symmetry.space_group_name_H-M   'P 1'
#
loop_
_entity.id
_entity.type
_entity.pdbx_description
1 polymer ?
#
loop_
_entity_poly.entity_id
_entity_poly.type
_entity_poly.pdbx_seq_one_letter_code
_entity_poly.pdbx_strand_id
1 'polypeptide(L)'
;IITIDKKVTELKENFSGRIRDAELLKESLKTVRFRLKHAGHLLEKLVGERERWQTGATTLKQRIGLLKEETLLSSGFIIYLANASEGKRIQYIKEWQNALKDCLNV
;
A
#
# COMPACT_ATOMS: atom_id res chain seq x y z
N ILE A 1 -63.49 -34.82 -2.57
CA ILE A 1 -63.07 -33.90 -1.48
C ILE A 1 -61.71 -34.34 -0.93
N ILE A 2 -61.56 -35.56 -0.41
CA ILE A 2 -60.31 -36.11 0.16
C ILE A 2 -59.08 -36.03 -0.78
N THR A 3 -59.26 -36.21 -2.09
CA THR A 3 -58.16 -36.20 -3.07
C THR A 3 -57.57 -34.80 -3.30
N ILE A 4 -58.40 -33.76 -3.21
CA ILE A 4 -57.98 -32.36 -3.38
C ILE A 4 -57.22 -31.91 -2.13
N ASP A 5 -57.70 -32.25 -0.93
CA ASP A 5 -57.00 -31.93 0.33
C ASP A 5 -55.61 -32.55 0.38
N LYS A 6 -55.45 -33.80 -0.08
CA LYS A 6 -54.13 -34.44 -0.21
C LYS A 6 -53.21 -33.67 -1.15
N LYS A 7 -53.72 -33.23 -2.30
CA LYS A 7 -52.95 -32.45 -3.29
C LYS A 7 -52.56 -31.07 -2.75
N VAL A 8 -53.45 -30.42 -2.02
CA VAL A 8 -53.19 -29.13 -1.35
C VAL A 8 -52.13 -29.29 -0.25
N THR A 9 -52.16 -30.40 0.48
CA THR A 9 -51.16 -30.70 1.53
C THR A 9 -49.78 -30.95 0.91
N GLU A 10 -49.70 -31.77 -0.13
CA GLU A 10 -48.47 -32.04 -0.90
C GLU A 10 -47.85 -30.75 -1.47
N LEU A 11 -48.68 -29.85 -2.00
CA LEU A 11 -48.22 -28.56 -2.53
C LEU A 11 -47.71 -27.62 -1.42
N LYS A 12 -48.39 -27.57 -0.28
CA LYS A 12 -47.93 -26.77 0.88
C LYS A 12 -46.58 -27.25 1.38
N GLU A 13 -46.38 -28.56 1.46
CA GLU A 13 -45.15 -29.17 1.96
C GLU A 13 -43.97 -28.95 1.01
N ASN A 14 -44.20 -29.11 -0.31
CA ASN A 14 -43.22 -28.75 -1.33
C ASN A 14 -42.88 -27.26 -1.33
N PHE A 15 -43.89 -26.40 -1.14
CA PHE A 15 -43.68 -24.96 -1.09
C PHE A 15 -42.84 -24.57 0.14
N SER A 16 -43.15 -25.12 1.31
CA SER A 16 -42.34 -24.93 2.53
C SER A 16 -40.91 -25.46 2.37
N GLY A 17 -40.71 -26.59 1.70
CA GLY A 17 -39.39 -27.12 1.36
C GLY A 17 -38.59 -26.15 0.48
N ARG A 18 -39.21 -25.67 -0.61
CA ARG A 18 -38.59 -24.70 -1.53
C ARG A 18 -38.26 -23.36 -0.85
N ILE A 19 -39.11 -22.89 0.08
CA ILE A 19 -38.82 -21.70 0.87
C ILE A 19 -37.58 -21.92 1.76
N ARG A 20 -37.49 -23.07 2.43
CA ARG A 20 -36.33 -23.39 3.27
C ARG A 20 -35.04 -23.41 2.45
N ASP A 21 -35.06 -24.06 1.29
CA ASP A 21 -33.89 -24.13 0.40
C ASP A 21 -33.49 -22.74 -0.12
N ALA A 22 -34.48 -21.92 -0.49
CA ALA A 22 -34.23 -20.55 -0.91
C ALA A 22 -33.60 -19.70 0.20
N GLU A 23 -34.06 -19.84 1.46
CA GLU A 23 -33.50 -19.08 2.58
C GLU A 23 -32.08 -19.54 2.93
N LEU A 24 -31.79 -20.85 2.86
CA LEU A 24 -30.45 -21.40 3.02
C LEU A 24 -29.48 -20.87 1.95
N LEU A 25 -29.92 -20.86 0.70
CA LEU A 25 -29.13 -20.33 -0.40
C LEU A 25 -28.85 -18.83 -0.21
N LYS A 26 -29.85 -18.07 0.21
CA LYS A 26 -29.73 -16.63 0.48
C LYS A 26 -28.72 -16.33 1.58
N GLU A 27 -28.70 -17.11 2.67
CA GLU A 27 -27.73 -16.92 3.75
C GLU A 27 -26.29 -17.28 3.31
N SER A 28 -26.14 -18.36 2.54
CA SER A 28 -24.86 -18.71 1.91
C SER A 28 -24.35 -17.57 1.01
N LEU A 29 -25.23 -17.04 0.17
CA LEU A 29 -24.92 -15.96 -0.77
C LEU A 29 -24.51 -14.67 -0.01
N LYS A 30 -25.18 -14.35 1.10
CA LYS A 30 -24.82 -13.24 1.98
C LYS A 30 -23.41 -13.40 2.55
N THR A 31 -23.07 -14.61 3.00
CA THR A 31 -21.74 -14.94 3.53
C THR A 31 -20.65 -14.79 2.46
N VAL A 32 -20.88 -15.31 1.26
CA VAL A 32 -19.92 -15.20 0.14
C VAL A 32 -19.73 -13.74 -0.27
N ARG A 33 -20.82 -12.96 -0.37
CA ARG A 33 -20.73 -11.51 -0.67
C ARG A 33 -19.95 -10.75 0.38
N PHE A 34 -20.13 -11.08 1.65
CA PHE A 34 -19.36 -10.48 2.74
C PHE A 34 -17.86 -10.77 2.59
N ARG A 35 -17.50 -12.04 2.36
CA ARG A 35 -16.10 -12.44 2.12
C ARG A 35 -15.50 -11.75 0.90
N LEU A 36 -16.25 -11.65 -0.19
CA LEU A 36 -15.81 -10.97 -1.41
C LEU A 36 -15.55 -9.48 -1.15
N LYS A 37 -16.45 -8.80 -0.43
CA LYS A 37 -16.25 -7.40 -0.05
C LYS A 37 -14.99 -7.22 0.81
N HIS A 38 -14.77 -8.11 1.77
CA HIS A 38 -13.56 -8.07 2.61
C HIS A 38 -12.28 -8.33 1.82
N ALA A 39 -12.28 -9.31 0.92
CA ALA A 39 -11.14 -9.59 0.05
C ALA A 39 -10.84 -8.42 -0.89
N GLY A 40 -11.88 -7.79 -1.48
CA GLY A 40 -11.74 -6.60 -2.31
C GLY A 40 -11.09 -5.44 -1.54
N HIS A 41 -11.60 -5.16 -0.34
CA HIS A 41 -11.04 -4.11 0.53
C HIS A 41 -9.58 -4.38 0.92
N LEU A 42 -9.23 -5.65 1.15
CA LEU A 42 -7.85 -6.03 1.43
C LEU A 42 -6.95 -5.84 0.21
N LEU A 43 -7.41 -6.22 -0.98
CA LEU A 43 -6.67 -6.02 -2.22
C LEU A 43 -6.41 -4.53 -2.49
N GLU A 44 -7.42 -3.68 -2.33
CA GLU A 44 -7.27 -2.22 -2.46
C GLU A 44 -6.19 -1.67 -1.50
N LYS A 45 -6.21 -2.11 -0.24
CA LYS A 45 -5.18 -1.74 0.74
C LYS A 45 -3.78 -2.22 0.33
N LEU A 46 -3.67 -3.45 -0.15
CA LEU A 46 -2.39 -4.02 -0.59
C LEU A 46 -1.84 -3.32 -1.82
N VAL A 47 -2.69 -2.85 -2.73
CA VAL A 47 -2.27 -2.05 -3.88
C VAL A 47 -1.66 -0.74 -3.43
N GLY A 48 -2.34 -0.01 -2.53
CA GLY A 48 -1.80 1.24 -1.98
C GLY A 48 -0.48 1.03 -1.23
N GLU A 49 -0.36 -0.05 -0.46
CA GLU A 49 0.87 -0.36 0.26
C GLU A 49 2.02 -0.73 -0.69
N ARG A 50 1.73 -1.48 -1.76
CA ARG A 50 2.71 -1.79 -2.81
C ARG A 50 3.25 -0.52 -3.46
N GLU A 51 2.38 0.43 -3.81
CA GLU A 51 2.80 1.70 -4.42
C GLU A 51 3.67 2.52 -3.45
N ARG A 52 3.30 2.55 -2.16
CA ARG A 52 4.08 3.19 -1.11
C ARG A 52 5.47 2.56 -0.98
N TRP A 53 5.55 1.24 -0.96
CA TRP A 53 6.83 0.52 -0.88
C TRP A 53 7.68 0.72 -2.12
N GLN A 54 7.08 0.71 -3.31
CA GLN A 54 7.80 0.96 -4.56
C GLN A 54 8.40 2.37 -4.58
N THR A 55 7.62 3.36 -4.13
CA THR A 55 8.08 4.75 -3.98
C THR A 55 9.20 4.84 -2.96
N GLY A 56 9.00 4.25 -1.77
CA GLY A 56 10.00 4.24 -0.70
C GLY A 56 11.31 3.57 -1.11
N ALA A 57 11.25 2.44 -1.81
CA ALA A 57 12.41 1.74 -2.33
C ALA A 57 13.18 2.59 -3.35
N THR A 58 12.46 3.30 -4.22
CA THR A 58 13.07 4.21 -5.21
C THR A 58 13.77 5.38 -4.52
N THR A 59 13.11 6.03 -3.56
CA THR A 59 13.71 7.13 -2.77
C THR A 59 14.92 6.65 -1.96
N LEU A 60 14.84 5.47 -1.34
CA LEU A 60 15.96 4.92 -0.57
C LEU A 60 17.15 4.63 -1.48
N LYS A 61 16.92 4.06 -2.67
CA LYS A 61 17.99 3.82 -3.65
C LYS A 61 18.67 5.12 -4.08
N GLN A 62 17.90 6.19 -4.30
CA GLN A 62 18.45 7.51 -4.61
C GLN A 62 19.28 8.07 -3.44
N ARG A 63 18.77 7.99 -2.20
CA ARG A 63 19.49 8.44 -1.00
C ARG A 63 20.78 7.67 -0.76
N ILE A 64 20.77 6.36 -0.95
CA ILE A 64 21.97 5.52 -0.86
C ILE A 64 23.01 5.97 -1.91
N GLY A 65 22.55 6.31 -3.12
CA GLY A 65 23.41 6.83 -4.18
C GLY A 65 24.13 8.14 -3.81
N LEU A 66 23.46 9.01 -3.04
CA LEU A 66 23.98 10.31 -2.59
C LEU A 66 24.69 10.27 -1.23
N LEU A 67 24.60 9.13 -0.53
CA LEU A 67 25.02 9.02 0.87
C LEU A 67 26.50 9.35 1.06
N LYS A 68 27.35 8.92 0.12
CA LYS A 68 28.80 9.17 0.20
C LYS A 68 29.13 10.65 0.05
N GLU A 69 28.49 11.36 -0.89
CA GLU A 69 28.69 12.79 -1.13
C GLU A 69 28.16 13.61 0.05
N GLU A 70 26.95 13.29 0.52
CA GLU A 70 26.32 13.97 1.65
C GLU A 70 27.12 13.80 2.95
N THR A 71 27.62 12.58 3.21
CA THR A 71 28.43 12.29 4.40
C THR A 71 29.76 13.04 4.36
N LEU A 72 30.43 13.05 3.21
CA LEU A 72 31.69 13.74 3.04
C LEU A 72 31.52 15.26 3.24
N LEU A 73 30.53 15.87 2.60
CA LEU A 73 30.23 17.30 2.76
C LEU A 73 29.85 17.64 4.21
N SER A 74 29.03 16.81 4.85
CA SER A 74 28.62 17.01 6.24
C SER A 74 29.82 16.93 7.20
N SER A 75 30.70 15.95 7.00
CA SER A 75 31.91 15.80 7.83
C SER A 75 32.86 16.99 7.65
N GLY A 76 33.06 17.45 6.41
CA GLY A 76 33.90 18.61 6.13
C GLY A 76 33.32 19.90 6.72
N PHE A 77 31.99 20.06 6.67
CA PHE A 77 31.31 21.19 7.31
C PHE A 77 31.54 21.22 8.82
N ILE A 78 31.33 20.09 9.49
CA ILE A 78 31.45 19.99 10.95
C ILE A 78 32.90 20.22 11.40
N ILE A 79 33.88 19.64 10.69
CA ILE A 79 35.29 19.69 11.13
C ILE A 79 35.94 21.04 10.79
N TYR A 80 35.76 21.54 9.57
CA TYR A 80 36.53 22.68 9.07
C TYR A 80 35.77 24.01 9.09
N LEU A 81 34.43 23.96 9.07
CA LEU A 81 33.60 25.16 8.89
C LEU A 81 32.79 25.56 10.13
N ALA A 82 32.87 24.80 11.23
CA ALA A 82 32.12 25.09 12.46
C ALA A 82 32.34 26.52 12.98
N ASN A 83 33.59 27.00 12.99
CA ASN A 83 33.96 28.35 13.45
C ASN A 83 34.09 29.39 12.33
N ALA A 84 33.76 29.02 11.08
CA ALA A 84 33.81 29.95 9.94
C ALA A 84 32.60 30.88 9.94
N SER A 85 32.74 32.10 9.40
CA SER A 85 31.61 32.98 9.16
C SER A 85 30.66 32.38 8.12
N GLU A 86 29.39 32.74 8.17
CA GLU A 86 28.36 32.21 7.26
C GLU A 86 28.73 32.38 5.79
N GLY A 87 29.27 33.54 5.41
CA GLY A 87 29.75 33.79 4.04
C GLY A 87 30.82 32.79 3.59
N LYS A 88 31.79 32.47 4.46
CA LYS A 88 32.80 31.45 4.18
C LYS A 88 32.19 30.06 4.11
N ARG A 89 31.23 29.73 4.98
CA ARG A 89 30.54 28.43 4.96
C ARG A 89 29.83 28.19 3.63
N ILE A 90 29.07 29.17 3.15
CA ILE A 90 28.35 29.11 1.88
C ILE A 90 29.33 28.99 0.71
N GLN A 91 30.41 29.79 0.72
CA GLN A 91 31.44 29.74 -0.31
C GLN A 91 32.08 28.34 -0.40
N TYR A 92 32.62 27.83 0.72
CA TYR A 92 33.33 26.54 0.72
C TYR A 92 32.42 25.36 0.41
N ILE A 93 31.17 25.35 0.90
CA ILE A 93 30.22 24.29 0.53
C ILE A 93 29.94 24.28 -0.96
N LYS A 94 29.79 25.45 -1.58
CA LYS A 94 29.56 25.55 -3.03
C LYS A 94 30.78 25.10 -3.83
N GLU A 95 31.99 25.47 -3.40
CA GLU A 95 33.24 25.02 -4.01
C GLU A 95 33.40 23.50 -3.91
N TRP A 96 33.17 22.92 -2.73
CA TRP A 96 33.28 21.47 -2.52
C TRP A 96 32.22 20.68 -3.27
N GLN A 97 31.00 21.20 -3.38
CA GLN A 97 29.95 20.58 -4.21
C GLN A 97 30.33 20.56 -5.69
N ASN A 98 30.96 21.61 -6.20
CA ASN A 98 31.44 21.65 -7.60
C ASN A 98 32.59 20.66 -7.79
N ALA A 99 33.58 20.65 -6.89
CA ALA A 99 34.70 19.71 -6.95
C ALA A 99 34.23 18.24 -6.89
N LEU A 100 33.21 17.93 -6.09
CA LEU A 100 32.64 16.58 -6.04
C LEU A 100 31.95 16.19 -7.35
N LYS A 101 31.21 17.11 -7.98
CA LYS A 101 30.60 16.86 -9.29
C LYS A 101 31.68 16.62 -10.34
N ASP A 102 32.74 17.42 -10.35
CA ASP A 102 33.84 17.30 -11.30
C ASP A 102 34.61 15.98 -11.13
N CYS A 103 34.79 15.51 -9.88
CA CYS A 103 35.48 14.26 -9.58
C CYS A 103 34.63 13.01 -9.85
N LEU A 104 33.30 13.13 -9.83
CA LEU A 104 32.35 12.05 -10.09
C LEU A 104 31.92 11.95 -11.56
N ASN A 105 32.28 12.95 -12.38
CA ASN A 105 32.11 12.91 -13.83
C ASN A 105 33.24 12.09 -14.47
N VAL A 106 32.93 10.86 -14.92
CA VAL A 106 33.32 10.42 -16.28
C VAL A 106 32.33 11.03 -17.25
#